data_AF-A0A3D4TJU6-F1
#
_entry.id   AF-A0A3D4TJU6-F1
#
_cell.length_a   1.000
_cell.length_b   1.000
_cell.length_c   1.000
_cell.angle_alpha   90.00
_cell.angle_beta   90.00
_cell.angle_gamma   90.00
#
_symmetry.space_group_name_H-M   'P 1'
#
loop_
_entity.id
_entity.type
_entity.pdbx_description
1 polymer ?
#
loop_
_entity_poly.entity_id
_entity_poly.type
_entity_poly.pdbx_seq_one_letter_code
_entity_poly.pdbx_strand_id
1 'polypeptide(L)'
;AAAKAIGGSQAFYDWNGINQANANGNHQAVVPDGKLCSGNNPTFRGLDVNRSDWQTTPIQPDANGKFTFVFKATAPHATRDWRFFVTREGWQPGSPLRWADLQEFCTLGNTPLSADGTYKLQCTLPQRTGQHVIYNTWQRSDSTEAFYTCMDVRFQGGGGAIPAPQWQDAGPVTARGELPVGTTLALRVFNANGNDVERVEATLASGQTAAAQWPWVLARKVNGSAQHARVGVLSNGVITPAASATDNRVYLKDGNRFQLDTQVPDPGTPSPGGDFDHVYPAGIGSYVPGQTVVKGSDGKLYACRPFPE
;
A
#
# COMPACT_ATOMS: atom_id res chain seq x y z
N ALA A 1 -11.22 -2.16 3.07
CA ALA A 1 -12.66 -2.20 2.73
C ALA A 1 -13.30 -3.55 3.09
N ALA A 2 -12.88 -4.68 2.51
CA ALA A 2 -13.52 -5.99 2.78
C ALA A 2 -13.53 -6.41 4.27
N ALA A 3 -12.40 -6.26 4.97
CA ALA A 3 -12.33 -6.56 6.41
C ALA A 3 -13.35 -5.78 7.24
N LYS A 4 -13.51 -4.47 6.94
CA LYS A 4 -14.53 -3.62 7.56
C LYS A 4 -15.94 -4.05 7.19
N ALA A 5 -16.19 -4.46 5.94
CA ALA A 5 -17.50 -4.95 5.54
C ALA A 5 -17.91 -6.22 6.29
N ILE A 6 -16.94 -7.08 6.63
CA ILE A 6 -17.19 -8.34 7.33
C ILE A 6 -17.23 -8.18 8.85
N GLY A 7 -16.26 -7.45 9.43
CA GLY A 7 -16.08 -7.28 10.87
C GLY A 7 -16.78 -6.06 11.47
N GLY A 8 -17.18 -5.08 10.65
CA GLY A 8 -17.58 -3.75 11.10
C GLY A 8 -16.38 -2.82 11.32
N SER A 9 -16.63 -1.60 11.81
CA SER A 9 -15.58 -0.61 12.11
C SER A 9 -14.90 -0.83 13.46
N GLN A 10 -15.56 -1.50 14.40
CA GLN A 10 -15.14 -1.57 15.81
C GLN A 10 -13.71 -2.13 15.96
N ALA A 11 -13.36 -3.16 15.18
CA ALA A 11 -12.02 -3.76 15.13
C ALA A 11 -10.88 -2.74 14.92
N PHE A 12 -11.14 -1.65 14.19
CA PHE A 12 -10.13 -0.65 13.87
C PHE A 12 -10.03 0.46 14.92
N TYR A 13 -11.07 0.65 15.73
CA TYR A 13 -11.00 1.50 16.92
C TYR A 13 -10.29 0.76 18.06
N ASP A 14 -10.60 -0.53 18.22
CA ASP A 14 -10.02 -1.40 19.24
C ASP A 14 -8.81 -2.19 18.72
N TRP A 15 -8.03 -1.60 17.81
CA TRP A 15 -6.92 -2.27 17.12
C TRP A 15 -5.88 -2.90 18.06
N ASN A 16 -5.80 -2.42 19.29
CA ASN A 16 -4.93 -2.89 20.36
C ASN A 16 -5.50 -4.08 21.17
N GLY A 17 -6.72 -4.52 20.88
CA GLY A 17 -7.49 -5.49 21.68
C GLY A 17 -7.59 -6.90 21.11
N ILE A 18 -6.70 -7.31 20.20
CA ILE A 18 -6.70 -8.66 19.62
C ILE A 18 -6.10 -9.65 20.63
N ASN A 19 -6.91 -10.09 21.61
CA ASN A 19 -6.46 -10.87 22.76
C ASN A 19 -7.26 -12.15 22.99
N GLN A 20 -6.70 -13.04 23.83
CA GLN A 20 -7.38 -14.16 24.46
C GLN A 20 -7.01 -14.20 25.93
N ALA A 21 -7.99 -13.98 26.82
CA ALA A 21 -7.78 -13.90 28.26
C ALA A 21 -7.24 -15.19 28.89
N ASN A 22 -7.54 -16.35 28.30
CA ASN A 22 -7.23 -17.67 28.87
C ASN A 22 -6.16 -18.43 28.08
N ALA A 23 -5.30 -17.74 27.32
CA ALA A 23 -4.29 -18.39 26.49
C ALA A 23 -3.26 -19.17 27.33
N ASN A 24 -2.67 -18.54 28.34
CA ASN A 24 -1.66 -19.09 29.25
C ASN A 24 -0.51 -19.85 28.54
N GLY A 25 -0.14 -19.45 27.33
CA GLY A 25 0.82 -20.13 26.47
C GLY A 25 0.27 -21.23 25.56
N ASN A 26 -0.97 -21.66 25.75
CA ASN A 26 -1.64 -22.65 24.90
C ASN A 26 -2.42 -21.96 23.76
N HIS A 27 -1.68 -21.23 22.93
CA HIS A 27 -2.24 -20.38 21.87
C HIS A 27 -3.11 -21.16 20.87
N GLN A 28 -2.69 -22.37 20.49
CA GLN A 28 -3.43 -23.22 19.54
C GLN A 28 -4.78 -23.68 20.07
N ALA A 29 -4.93 -23.83 21.39
CA ALA A 29 -6.20 -24.23 21.98
C ALA A 29 -7.24 -23.11 21.97
N VAL A 30 -6.81 -21.85 22.07
CA VAL A 30 -7.73 -20.69 22.14
C VAL A 30 -7.89 -19.98 20.79
N VAL A 31 -6.93 -20.15 19.88
CA VAL A 31 -6.96 -19.61 18.52
C VAL A 31 -6.90 -20.76 17.50
N PRO A 32 -8.02 -21.22 16.96
CA PRO A 32 -8.04 -22.29 15.97
C PRO A 32 -7.55 -21.81 14.59
N ASP A 33 -7.29 -22.77 13.71
CA ASP A 33 -6.96 -22.52 12.30
C ASP A 33 -7.99 -21.62 11.60
N GLY A 34 -7.49 -20.70 10.76
CA GLY A 34 -8.32 -19.69 10.09
C GLY A 34 -8.80 -18.55 10.99
N LYS A 35 -8.39 -18.52 12.27
CA LYS A 35 -8.72 -17.45 13.25
C LYS A 35 -7.51 -16.73 13.81
N LEU A 36 -6.34 -16.93 13.21
CA LEU A 36 -5.07 -16.45 13.76
C LEU A 36 -5.03 -14.91 13.82
N CYS A 37 -5.49 -14.23 12.77
CA CYS A 37 -5.38 -12.77 12.67
C CYS A 37 -6.46 -12.04 13.47
N SER A 38 -7.62 -12.65 13.70
CA SER A 38 -8.60 -12.16 14.67
C SER A 38 -8.29 -12.56 16.12
N GLY A 39 -7.30 -13.43 16.34
CA GLY A 39 -7.08 -14.06 17.64
C GLY A 39 -8.31 -14.83 18.14
N ASN A 40 -9.17 -15.33 17.25
CA ASN A 40 -10.47 -15.94 17.57
C ASN A 40 -11.46 -15.03 18.32
N ASN A 41 -11.27 -13.71 18.22
CA ASN A 41 -12.18 -12.74 18.80
C ASN A 41 -13.18 -12.25 17.72
N PRO A 42 -14.51 -12.44 17.91
CA PRO A 42 -15.52 -12.09 16.92
C PRO A 42 -15.52 -10.63 16.45
N THR A 43 -15.04 -9.70 17.30
CA THR A 43 -14.87 -8.28 16.95
C THR A 43 -13.92 -8.12 15.77
N PHE A 44 -12.87 -8.96 15.69
CA PHE A 44 -11.80 -8.85 14.71
C PHE A 44 -11.93 -9.85 13.55
N ARG A 45 -13.06 -10.56 13.40
CA ARG A 45 -13.29 -11.59 12.37
C ARG A 45 -13.00 -11.13 10.93
N GLY A 46 -13.08 -9.83 10.66
CA GLY A 46 -12.75 -9.25 9.36
C GLY A 46 -11.25 -9.35 9.00
N LEU A 47 -10.38 -9.59 9.97
CA LEU A 47 -8.94 -9.78 9.77
C LEU A 47 -8.59 -11.20 9.29
N ASP A 48 -9.51 -12.16 9.41
CA ASP A 48 -9.32 -13.55 8.95
C ASP A 48 -9.64 -13.75 7.46
N VAL A 49 -9.92 -12.66 6.73
CA VAL A 49 -10.36 -12.75 5.34
C VAL A 49 -9.18 -13.08 4.44
N ASN A 50 -9.29 -14.23 3.78
CA ASN A 50 -8.31 -14.74 2.83
C ASN A 50 -8.23 -13.86 1.59
N ARG A 51 -7.16 -13.07 1.49
CA ARG A 51 -6.92 -12.18 0.35
C ARG A 51 -5.43 -12.11 0.03
N SER A 52 -5.11 -12.03 -1.26
CA SER A 52 -3.74 -11.80 -1.72
C SER A 52 -3.37 -10.31 -1.75
N ASP A 53 -4.35 -9.41 -1.70
CA ASP A 53 -4.17 -7.96 -1.85
C ASP A 53 -4.19 -7.17 -0.53
N TRP A 54 -3.92 -7.84 0.60
CA TRP A 54 -3.56 -7.13 1.83
C TRP A 54 -2.31 -6.27 1.59
N GLN A 55 -2.28 -5.06 2.17
CA GLN A 55 -1.14 -4.18 2.03
C GLN A 55 0.09 -4.81 2.70
N THR A 56 1.14 -5.02 1.94
CA THR A 56 2.40 -5.58 2.45
C THR A 56 3.41 -4.50 2.79
N THR A 57 4.21 -4.74 3.82
CA THR A 57 5.41 -3.94 4.15
C THR A 57 6.66 -4.63 3.60
N PRO A 58 7.50 -3.94 2.79
CA PRO A 58 8.79 -4.49 2.39
C PRO A 58 9.70 -4.68 3.61
N ILE A 59 10.31 -5.85 3.74
CA ILE A 59 11.26 -6.15 4.83
C ILE A 59 12.54 -6.78 4.29
N GLN A 60 13.65 -6.43 4.93
CA GLN A 60 14.97 -6.99 4.69
C GLN A 60 15.78 -6.95 5.99
N PRO A 61 16.68 -7.91 6.22
CA PRO A 61 17.55 -7.85 7.38
C PRO A 61 18.52 -6.66 7.27
N ASP A 62 18.98 -6.18 8.42
CA ASP A 62 20.14 -5.29 8.53
C ASP A 62 21.46 -6.05 8.23
N ALA A 63 22.58 -5.34 8.32
CA ALA A 63 23.91 -5.90 8.06
C ALA A 63 24.28 -7.11 8.95
N ASN A 64 23.60 -7.30 10.08
CA ASN A 64 23.81 -8.39 11.02
C ASN A 64 22.76 -9.50 10.87
N GLY A 65 21.93 -9.47 9.82
CA GLY A 65 20.87 -10.46 9.62
C GLY A 65 19.63 -10.22 10.49
N LYS A 66 19.52 -9.06 11.15
CA LYS A 66 18.45 -8.76 12.12
C LYS A 66 17.38 -7.85 11.52
N PHE A 67 16.17 -7.93 12.04
CA PHE A 67 15.10 -6.98 11.78
C PHE A 67 14.47 -6.58 13.11
N THR A 68 14.20 -5.28 13.28
CA THR A 68 13.57 -4.74 14.50
C THR A 68 12.08 -4.55 14.25
N PHE A 69 11.27 -5.41 14.87
CA PHE A 69 9.83 -5.20 14.96
C PHE A 69 9.53 -4.16 16.04
N VAL A 70 8.62 -3.23 15.74
CA VAL A 70 8.22 -2.19 16.68
C VAL A 70 6.77 -2.40 17.08
N PHE A 71 6.53 -2.67 18.36
CA PHE A 71 5.19 -2.89 18.90
C PHE A 71 4.78 -1.68 19.74
N LYS A 72 3.67 -1.02 19.40
CA LYS A 72 3.11 0.09 20.18
C LYS A 72 2.19 -0.47 21.26
N ALA A 73 2.52 -0.22 22.53
CA ALA A 73 1.69 -0.62 23.66
C ALA A 73 0.90 0.59 24.18
N THR A 74 -0.42 0.56 24.04
CA THR A 74 -1.30 1.53 24.70
C THR A 74 -1.44 1.26 26.19
N ALA A 75 -1.27 -0.01 26.58
CA ALA A 75 -1.21 -0.49 27.96
C ALA A 75 0.01 -1.44 28.08
N PRO A 76 1.09 -1.03 28.75
CA PRO A 76 2.23 -1.91 29.00
C PRO A 76 1.86 -3.04 29.98
N HIS A 77 2.38 -4.24 29.74
CA HIS A 77 2.16 -5.39 30.63
C HIS A 77 3.47 -6.15 30.90
N ALA A 78 3.54 -6.85 32.03
CA ALA A 78 4.65 -7.74 32.32
C ALA A 78 4.65 -8.89 31.29
N THR A 79 5.80 -9.13 30.67
CA THR A 79 5.93 -10.06 29.54
C THR A 79 6.58 -11.36 29.97
N ARG A 80 5.95 -12.48 29.62
CA ARG A 80 6.58 -13.80 29.68
C ARG A 80 7.42 -14.03 28.43
N ASP A 81 6.78 -13.96 27.26
CA ASP A 81 7.44 -14.18 25.99
C ASP A 81 6.74 -13.43 24.83
N TRP A 82 7.55 -13.07 23.83
CA TRP A 82 7.14 -12.74 22.48
C TRP A 82 7.59 -13.87 21.57
N ARG A 83 6.69 -14.46 20.78
CA ARG A 83 7.07 -15.42 19.74
C ARG A 83 6.69 -14.89 18.38
N PHE A 84 7.59 -15.05 17.42
CA PHE A 84 7.36 -14.68 16.04
C PHE A 84 7.43 -15.91 15.16
N PHE A 85 6.45 -16.00 14.29
CA PHE A 85 6.30 -17.04 13.29
C PHE A 85 6.22 -16.39 11.91
N VAL A 86 6.65 -17.11 10.88
CA VAL A 86 6.46 -16.71 9.49
C VAL A 86 5.83 -17.86 8.74
N THR A 87 4.99 -17.55 7.77
CA THR A 87 4.52 -18.55 6.79
C THR A 87 5.70 -19.30 6.17
N ARG A 88 5.53 -20.61 6.00
CA ARG A 88 6.51 -21.50 5.36
C ARG A 88 6.72 -21.10 3.89
N GLU A 89 7.87 -21.46 3.34
CA GLU A 89 8.11 -21.38 1.90
C GLU A 89 7.04 -22.15 1.12
N GLY A 90 6.60 -21.60 0.00
CA GLY A 90 5.51 -22.16 -0.82
C GLY A 90 4.09 -21.85 -0.35
N TRP A 91 3.89 -21.21 0.82
CA TRP A 91 2.58 -20.67 1.19
C TRP A 91 2.10 -19.64 0.16
N GLN A 92 0.84 -19.74 -0.26
CA GLN A 92 0.30 -18.88 -1.32
C GLN A 92 -0.50 -17.71 -0.74
N PRO A 93 -0.18 -16.46 -1.10
CA PRO A 93 -0.96 -15.29 -0.68
C PRO A 93 -2.46 -15.46 -0.95
N GLY A 94 -3.27 -15.15 0.05
CA GLY A 94 -4.72 -15.35 -0.01
C GLY A 94 -5.20 -16.76 0.31
N SER A 95 -4.31 -17.68 0.70
CA SER A 95 -4.72 -18.95 1.31
C SER A 95 -5.17 -18.77 2.76
N PRO A 96 -6.03 -19.66 3.29
CA PRO A 96 -6.27 -19.75 4.73
C PRO A 96 -4.96 -19.84 5.50
N LEU A 97 -4.87 -19.14 6.62
CA LEU A 97 -3.73 -19.22 7.53
C LEU A 97 -4.03 -20.23 8.64
N ARG A 98 -3.14 -21.20 8.84
CA ARG A 98 -3.22 -22.23 9.88
C ARG A 98 -1.93 -22.28 10.68
N TRP A 99 -1.97 -22.86 11.88
CA TRP A 99 -0.74 -23.08 12.66
C TRP A 99 0.27 -23.96 11.91
N ALA A 100 -0.22 -24.94 11.15
CA ALA A 100 0.58 -25.80 10.29
C ALA A 100 1.21 -25.09 9.07
N ASP A 101 0.85 -23.82 8.82
CA ASP A 101 1.48 -22.99 7.78
C ASP A 101 2.61 -22.10 8.36
N LEU A 102 2.73 -22.01 9.69
CA LEU A 102 3.67 -21.15 10.40
C LEU A 102 4.93 -21.86 10.92
N GLN A 103 6.11 -21.25 10.72
CA GLN A 103 7.39 -21.63 11.32
C GLN A 103 7.82 -20.56 12.34
N GLU A 104 8.05 -20.94 13.60
CA GLU A 104 8.65 -20.07 14.60
C GLU A 104 10.10 -19.73 14.21
N PHE A 105 10.50 -18.47 14.29
CA PHE A 105 11.86 -18.04 13.97
C PHE A 105 12.51 -17.14 15.04
N CYS A 106 11.75 -16.70 16.04
CA CYS A 106 12.26 -15.82 17.09
C CYS A 106 11.41 -15.95 18.36
N THR A 107 12.07 -16.12 19.49
CA THR A 107 11.50 -16.05 20.83
C THR A 107 12.26 -15.00 21.61
N LEU A 108 11.55 -14.03 22.20
CA LEU A 108 12.13 -13.01 23.07
C LEU A 108 11.45 -13.08 24.44
N GLY A 109 12.19 -12.78 25.51
CA GLY A 109 11.62 -12.62 26.85
C GLY A 109 11.10 -11.21 27.09
N ASN A 110 11.12 -10.80 28.35
CA ASN A 110 10.78 -9.42 28.72
C ASN A 110 11.71 -8.42 28.02
N THR A 111 11.11 -7.49 27.26
CA THR A 111 11.82 -6.44 26.53
C THR A 111 11.47 -5.09 27.16
N PRO A 112 12.45 -4.22 27.47
CA PRO A 112 12.16 -2.91 28.04
C PRO A 112 11.28 -2.05 27.12
N LEU A 113 10.33 -1.32 27.72
CA LEU A 113 9.53 -0.32 27.00
C LEU A 113 10.40 0.91 26.72
N SER A 114 10.39 1.38 25.49
CA SER A 114 11.03 2.65 25.10
C SER A 114 10.23 3.85 25.62
N ALA A 115 10.87 5.01 25.74
CA ALA A 115 10.24 6.24 26.23
C ALA A 115 9.02 6.69 25.41
N ASP A 116 8.94 6.30 24.13
CA ASP A 116 7.82 6.57 23.24
C ASP A 116 6.66 5.56 23.36
N GLY A 117 6.72 4.65 24.34
CA GLY A 117 5.71 3.62 24.58
C GLY A 117 5.75 2.48 23.55
N THR A 118 6.92 2.20 22.97
CA THR A 118 7.10 1.08 22.04
C THR A 118 8.08 0.02 22.58
N TYR A 119 7.83 -1.24 22.25
CA TYR A 119 8.82 -2.31 22.39
C TYR A 119 9.61 -2.46 21.08
N LYS A 120 10.93 -2.53 21.18
CA LYS A 120 11.84 -2.80 20.05
C LYS A 120 12.29 -4.26 20.11
N LEU A 121 11.67 -5.09 19.28
CA LEU A 121 11.78 -6.54 19.29
C LEU A 121 12.70 -6.98 18.15
N GLN A 122 13.98 -7.19 18.45
CA GLN A 122 14.98 -7.53 17.45
C GLN A 122 15.06 -9.05 17.23
N CYS A 123 14.82 -9.49 15.99
CA CYS A 123 14.83 -10.90 15.62
C CYS A 123 15.79 -11.15 14.45
N THR A 124 16.38 -12.35 14.37
CA THR A 124 17.02 -12.80 13.12
C THR A 124 15.93 -13.09 12.11
N LEU A 125 15.99 -12.46 10.94
CA LEU A 125 14.95 -12.64 9.94
C LEU A 125 15.24 -13.90 9.11
N PRO A 126 14.30 -14.85 8.97
CA PRO A 126 14.51 -16.06 8.19
C PRO A 126 14.58 -15.72 6.69
N GLN A 127 15.29 -16.55 5.93
CA GLN A 127 15.32 -16.40 4.47
C GLN A 127 13.95 -16.76 3.89
N ARG A 128 13.37 -15.79 3.18
CA ARG A 128 12.11 -15.93 2.45
C ARG A 128 12.13 -15.05 1.20
N THR A 129 11.20 -15.29 0.28
CA THR A 129 11.02 -14.44 -0.91
C THR A 129 9.54 -14.12 -1.15
N GLY A 130 9.23 -12.90 -1.60
CA GLY A 130 7.86 -12.55 -1.94
C GLY A 130 6.97 -12.28 -0.73
N GLN A 131 5.65 -12.44 -0.91
CA GLN A 131 4.65 -12.06 0.09
C GLN A 131 4.46 -13.18 1.12
N HIS A 132 4.52 -12.80 2.39
CA HIS A 132 4.37 -13.70 3.53
C HIS A 132 3.58 -13.01 4.64
N VAL A 133 3.02 -13.80 5.53
CA VAL A 133 2.51 -13.32 6.83
C VAL A 133 3.54 -13.63 7.91
N ILE A 134 3.87 -12.63 8.72
CA ILE A 134 4.51 -12.80 10.02
C ILE A 134 3.42 -12.75 11.09
N TYR A 135 3.44 -13.70 12.00
CA TYR A 135 2.51 -13.81 13.12
C TYR A 135 3.26 -13.64 14.43
N ASN A 136 2.72 -12.84 15.35
CA ASN A 136 3.28 -12.65 16.68
C ASN A 136 2.27 -13.06 17.76
N THR A 137 2.77 -13.74 18.79
CA THR A 137 2.07 -13.94 20.07
C THR A 137 2.82 -13.20 21.17
N TRP A 138 2.11 -12.37 21.92
CA TRP A 138 2.62 -11.72 23.14
C TRP A 138 1.93 -12.32 24.35
N GLN A 139 2.65 -13.15 25.11
CA GLN A 139 2.15 -13.76 26.33
C GLN A 139 2.55 -12.95 27.55
N ARG A 140 1.56 -12.53 28.34
CA ARG A 140 1.79 -11.86 29.62
C ARG A 140 2.31 -12.84 30.66
N SER A 141 3.10 -12.33 31.61
CA SER A 141 3.58 -13.10 32.78
C SER A 141 2.76 -12.85 34.04
N ASP A 142 2.00 -11.75 34.08
CA ASP A 142 1.15 -11.34 35.21
C ASP A 142 -0.34 -11.71 35.03
N SER A 143 -0.68 -12.37 33.92
CA SER A 143 -2.02 -12.81 33.55
C SER A 143 -1.93 -13.98 32.57
N THR A 144 -3.00 -14.76 32.47
CA THR A 144 -3.18 -15.78 31.44
C THR A 144 -3.42 -15.19 30.04
N GLU A 145 -3.66 -13.88 29.94
CA GLU A 145 -3.97 -13.22 28.67
C GLU A 145 -2.78 -13.21 27.70
N ALA A 146 -3.07 -13.39 26.41
CA ALA A 146 -2.12 -13.15 25.32
C ALA A 146 -2.73 -12.28 24.22
N PHE A 147 -1.88 -11.57 23.49
CA PHE A 147 -2.23 -10.77 22.31
C PHE A 147 -1.67 -11.40 21.03
N TYR A 148 -2.35 -11.15 19.91
CA TYR A 148 -2.03 -11.73 18.61
C TYR A 148 -1.92 -10.65 17.54
N THR A 149 -0.97 -10.81 16.61
CA THR A 149 -0.76 -9.83 15.53
C THR A 149 -0.36 -10.53 14.25
N CYS A 150 -1.10 -10.28 13.16
CA CYS A 150 -0.69 -10.62 11.80
C CYS A 150 -0.06 -9.41 11.12
N MET A 151 1.02 -9.63 10.39
CA MET A 151 1.75 -8.63 9.62
C MET A 151 1.95 -9.16 8.20
N ASP A 152 1.28 -8.56 7.22
CA ASP A 152 1.55 -8.81 5.81
C ASP A 152 2.86 -8.14 5.40
N VAL A 153 3.81 -8.93 4.95
CA VAL A 153 5.16 -8.47 4.58
C VAL A 153 5.55 -8.95 3.20
N ARG A 154 6.51 -8.27 2.60
CA ARG A 154 7.15 -8.71 1.36
C ARG A 154 8.66 -8.79 1.56
N PHE A 155 9.18 -10.02 1.59
CA PHE A 155 10.61 -10.27 1.64
C PHE A 155 11.23 -9.96 0.28
N GLN A 156 12.29 -9.15 0.29
CA GLN A 156 12.98 -8.74 -0.94
C GLN A 156 13.97 -9.79 -1.48
N GLY A 157 13.99 -11.01 -0.93
CA GLY A 157 14.86 -12.12 -1.33
C GLY A 157 16.10 -12.23 -0.43
N GLY A 158 16.35 -13.40 0.16
CA GLY A 158 17.39 -13.58 1.19
C GLY A 158 18.53 -14.53 0.78
N GLY A 159 19.77 -14.15 1.12
CA GLY A 159 20.95 -15.02 1.10
C GLY A 159 22.28 -14.25 1.18
N GLY A 160 22.83 -14.06 2.40
CA GLY A 160 24.15 -13.46 2.63
C GLY A 160 24.16 -11.93 2.55
N ALA A 161 25.17 -11.29 3.14
CA ALA A 161 25.49 -9.89 2.88
C ALA A 161 25.86 -9.73 1.40
N ILE A 162 24.85 -9.71 0.53
CA ILE A 162 24.96 -9.28 -0.85
C ILE A 162 24.72 -7.78 -0.79
N PRO A 163 25.61 -6.93 -1.34
CA PRO A 163 25.34 -5.50 -1.44
C PRO A 163 23.94 -5.33 -2.02
N ALA A 164 23.13 -4.46 -1.40
CA ALA A 164 21.76 -4.19 -1.84
C ALA A 164 21.73 -4.16 -3.38
N PRO A 165 20.74 -4.77 -4.05
CA PRO A 165 20.63 -4.67 -5.51
C PRO A 165 20.86 -3.20 -5.86
N GLN A 166 21.86 -2.91 -6.72
CA GLN A 166 22.24 -1.55 -7.07
C GLN A 166 21.07 -0.91 -7.83
N TRP A 167 20.12 -0.41 -7.06
CA TRP A 167 19.07 0.47 -7.47
C TRP A 167 19.76 1.78 -7.82
N GLN A 168 19.99 1.96 -9.12
CA GLN A 168 20.59 3.18 -9.65
C GLN A 168 19.53 4.27 -9.62
N ASP A 169 19.84 5.40 -9.01
CA ASP A 169 18.99 6.59 -9.08
C ASP A 169 18.87 7.02 -10.54
N ALA A 170 17.68 6.85 -11.12
CA ALA A 170 17.43 7.13 -12.52
C ALA A 170 16.88 8.54 -12.73
N GLY A 171 16.35 9.18 -11.68
CA GLY A 171 15.82 10.53 -11.76
C GLY A 171 14.64 10.81 -10.81
N PRO A 172 14.25 12.08 -10.67
CA PRO A 172 13.18 12.49 -9.76
C PRO A 172 11.78 12.18 -10.30
N VAL A 173 10.84 12.00 -9.37
CA VAL A 173 9.40 12.10 -9.62
C VAL A 173 8.94 13.44 -9.08
N THR A 174 8.82 14.44 -9.96
CA THR A 174 8.46 15.81 -9.57
C THR A 174 7.02 16.13 -9.94
N ALA A 175 6.24 16.48 -8.92
CA ALA A 175 4.91 17.03 -9.10
C ALA A 175 4.93 18.54 -9.29
N ARG A 176 4.41 18.98 -10.43
CA ARG A 176 4.26 20.40 -10.77
C ARG A 176 2.93 21.01 -10.28
N GLY A 177 2.02 20.17 -9.81
CA GLY A 177 0.68 20.58 -9.39
C GLY A 177 -0.23 19.38 -9.14
N GLU A 178 -1.48 19.71 -8.78
CA GLU A 178 -2.57 18.75 -8.70
C GLU A 178 -2.95 18.22 -10.10
N LEU A 179 -3.41 16.97 -10.14
CA LEU A 179 -3.90 16.31 -11.36
C LEU A 179 -5.39 15.99 -11.24
N PRO A 180 -6.19 16.01 -12.32
CA PRO A 180 -7.60 15.65 -12.23
C PRO A 180 -7.84 14.21 -11.73
N VAL A 181 -8.96 13.98 -11.04
CA VAL A 181 -9.45 12.63 -10.73
C VAL A 181 -9.63 11.87 -12.04
N GLY A 182 -9.21 10.60 -12.06
CA GLY A 182 -9.20 9.74 -13.24
C GLY A 182 -7.89 9.78 -14.03
N THR A 183 -6.95 10.68 -13.70
CA THR A 183 -5.63 10.71 -14.34
C THR A 183 -4.91 9.38 -14.14
N THR A 184 -4.42 8.80 -15.23
CA THR A 184 -3.61 7.57 -15.20
C THR A 184 -2.14 7.92 -15.35
N LEU A 185 -1.36 7.58 -14.34
CA LEU A 185 0.09 7.69 -14.33
C LEU A 185 0.68 6.33 -14.70
N ALA A 186 1.60 6.29 -15.67
CA ALA A 186 2.29 5.06 -16.05
C ALA A 186 3.81 5.21 -15.91
N LEU A 187 4.42 4.43 -15.03
CA LEU A 187 5.87 4.27 -15.03
C LEU A 187 6.22 3.15 -16.01
N ARG A 188 6.99 3.48 -17.04
CA ARG A 188 7.53 2.54 -18.02
C ARG A 188 9.02 2.38 -17.80
N VAL A 189 9.51 1.16 -17.89
CA VAL A 189 10.93 0.83 -17.81
C VAL A 189 11.35 0.21 -19.13
N PHE A 190 12.48 0.68 -19.65
CA PHE A 190 13.08 0.19 -20.87
C PHE A 190 14.47 -0.35 -20.60
N ASN A 191 14.83 -1.44 -21.28
CA ASN A 191 16.21 -1.92 -21.28
C ASN A 191 17.09 -1.09 -22.22
N ALA A 192 18.39 -1.40 -22.24
CA ALA A 192 19.38 -0.72 -23.08
C ALA A 192 19.05 -0.73 -24.58
N ASN A 193 18.33 -1.75 -25.06
CA ASN A 193 17.89 -1.86 -26.46
C ASN A 193 16.63 -1.04 -26.76
N GLY A 194 16.05 -0.40 -25.74
CA GLY A 194 14.83 0.39 -25.85
C GLY A 194 13.53 -0.40 -25.79
N ASN A 195 13.57 -1.69 -25.49
CA ASN A 195 12.36 -2.49 -25.32
C ASN A 195 11.70 -2.15 -23.99
N ASP A 196 10.37 -2.01 -24.00
CA ASP A 196 9.56 -1.90 -22.79
C ASP A 196 9.63 -3.25 -22.05
N VAL A 197 10.23 -3.24 -20.85
CA VAL A 197 10.40 -4.43 -20.02
C VAL A 197 9.42 -4.45 -18.85
N GLU A 198 8.81 -3.31 -18.53
CA GLU A 198 7.86 -3.19 -17.44
C GLU A 198 7.04 -1.89 -17.56
N ARG A 199 5.72 -2.01 -17.40
CA ARG A 199 4.80 -0.87 -17.31
C ARG A 199 3.90 -1.03 -16.09
N VAL A 200 3.88 -0.05 -15.21
CA VAL A 200 3.02 -0.02 -14.02
C VAL A 200 2.15 1.22 -14.03
N GLU A 201 0.84 1.02 -13.92
CA GLU A 201 -0.16 2.10 -14.01
C GLU A 201 -0.90 2.31 -12.68
N ALA A 202 -1.17 3.59 -12.38
CA ALA A 202 -1.99 4.03 -11.27
C ALA A 202 -2.98 5.11 -11.73
N THR A 203 -4.28 4.84 -11.58
CA THR A 203 -5.35 5.81 -11.83
C THR A 203 -5.71 6.53 -10.53
N LEU A 204 -5.68 7.86 -10.55
CA LEU A 204 -5.93 8.70 -9.38
C LEU A 204 -7.43 8.76 -9.06
N ALA A 205 -7.79 8.46 -7.81
CA ALA A 205 -9.13 8.66 -7.28
C ALA A 205 -9.27 10.03 -6.58
N SER A 206 -10.49 10.36 -6.15
CA SER A 206 -10.71 11.50 -5.26
C SER A 206 -9.85 11.39 -3.99
N GLY A 207 -9.24 12.50 -3.57
CA GLY A 207 -8.31 12.54 -2.43
C GLY A 207 -6.89 12.06 -2.74
N GLN A 208 -6.58 11.70 -3.99
CA GLN A 208 -5.25 11.25 -4.42
C GLN A 208 -4.54 12.23 -5.38
N THR A 209 -5.20 13.34 -5.70
CA THR A 209 -4.86 14.24 -6.81
C THR A 209 -3.82 15.30 -6.45
N ALA A 210 -3.73 15.69 -5.19
CA ALA A 210 -2.84 16.75 -4.72
C ALA A 210 -1.38 16.49 -5.10
N ALA A 211 -0.60 17.56 -5.32
CA ALA A 211 0.79 17.48 -5.77
C ALA A 211 1.70 16.65 -4.83
N ALA A 212 1.43 16.66 -3.52
CA ALA A 212 2.16 15.83 -2.56
C ALA A 212 1.68 14.37 -2.56
N GLN A 213 0.48 14.09 -3.06
CA GLN A 213 -0.20 12.82 -2.87
C GLN A 213 -0.11 11.90 -4.09
N TRP A 214 -0.26 12.43 -5.30
CA TRP A 214 -0.20 11.57 -6.49
C TRP A 214 1.17 10.87 -6.66
N PRO A 215 2.34 11.47 -6.31
CA PRO A 215 3.62 10.76 -6.41
C PRO A 215 3.68 9.58 -5.44
N TRP A 216 3.13 9.71 -4.24
CA TRP A 216 3.03 8.64 -3.26
C TRP A 216 2.17 7.47 -3.76
N VAL A 217 1.04 7.78 -4.42
CA VAL A 217 0.15 6.76 -5.00
C VAL A 217 0.86 5.97 -6.10
N LEU A 218 1.52 6.67 -7.03
CA LEU A 218 2.34 6.04 -8.06
C LEU A 218 3.43 5.16 -7.43
N ALA A 219 4.17 5.70 -6.46
CA ALA A 219 5.29 5.02 -5.82
C ALA A 219 4.86 3.75 -5.09
N ARG A 220 3.72 3.79 -4.40
CA ARG A 220 3.13 2.59 -3.78
C ARG A 220 2.75 1.53 -4.80
N LYS A 221 2.17 1.94 -5.94
CA LYS A 221 1.78 0.99 -6.99
C LYS A 221 3.01 0.33 -7.60
N VAL A 222 4.02 1.12 -7.97
CA VAL A 222 5.31 0.63 -8.49
C VAL A 222 5.96 -0.33 -7.50
N ASN A 223 6.14 0.07 -6.24
CA ASN A 223 6.80 -0.80 -5.24
C ASN A 223 6.00 -2.07 -4.90
N GLY A 224 4.70 -2.07 -5.18
CA GLY A 224 3.80 -3.21 -5.00
C GLY A 224 3.84 -4.23 -6.14
N SER A 225 4.26 -3.87 -7.35
CA SER A 225 4.19 -4.78 -8.51
C SER A 225 5.47 -4.88 -9.34
N ALA A 226 6.31 -3.85 -9.34
CA ALA A 226 7.47 -3.74 -10.21
C ALA A 226 8.62 -4.69 -9.81
N GLN A 227 9.29 -5.25 -10.80
CA GLN A 227 10.49 -6.06 -10.72
C GLN A 227 11.75 -5.30 -11.16
N HIS A 228 11.62 -4.24 -11.96
CA HIS A 228 12.72 -3.47 -12.53
C HIS A 228 12.81 -2.04 -12.03
N ALA A 229 11.82 -1.57 -11.26
CA ALA A 229 11.79 -0.24 -10.66
C ALA A 229 11.38 -0.21 -9.18
N ARG A 230 11.86 0.80 -8.47
CA ARG A 230 11.37 1.27 -7.16
C ARG A 230 11.20 2.78 -7.21
N VAL A 231 10.25 3.31 -6.45
CA VAL A 231 10.05 4.76 -6.33
C VAL A 231 9.92 5.16 -4.86
N GLY A 232 10.63 6.21 -4.45
CA GLY A 232 10.59 6.70 -3.07
C GLY A 232 11.78 7.56 -2.68
N VAL A 233 11.91 7.85 -1.39
CA VAL A 233 13.11 8.43 -0.79
C VAL A 233 14.00 7.27 -0.35
N LEU A 234 15.27 7.27 -0.79
CA LEU A 234 16.26 6.29 -0.34
C LEU A 234 16.83 6.72 1.02
N SER A 235 16.66 5.87 2.03
CA SER A 235 17.27 6.06 3.35
C SER A 235 17.72 4.70 3.88
N ASN A 236 18.99 4.60 4.30
CA ASN A 236 19.59 3.37 4.82
C ASN A 236 19.37 2.14 3.91
N GLY A 237 19.46 2.32 2.60
CA GLY A 237 19.26 1.23 1.63
C GLY A 237 17.80 0.83 1.40
N VAL A 238 16.83 1.56 1.99
CA VAL A 238 15.39 1.32 1.82
C VAL A 238 14.78 2.47 1.03
N ILE A 239 14.00 2.14 0.00
CA ILE A 239 13.28 3.12 -0.83
C ILE A 239 11.82 3.15 -0.36
N THR A 240 11.43 4.24 0.28
CA THR A 240 10.10 4.40 0.88
C THR A 240 9.29 5.48 0.16
N PRO A 241 8.05 5.21 -0.30
CA PRO A 241 7.16 6.23 -0.85
C PRO A 241 6.93 7.38 0.13
N ALA A 242 7.12 8.62 -0.31
CA ALA A 242 6.86 9.82 0.49
C ALA A 242 5.67 10.61 -0.08
N ALA A 243 4.82 11.16 0.79
CA ALA A 243 3.79 12.12 0.42
C ALA A 243 4.43 13.49 0.22
N SER A 244 5.13 13.66 -0.90
CA SER A 244 5.91 14.85 -1.24
C SER A 244 5.88 15.09 -2.74
N ALA A 245 5.83 16.37 -3.11
CA ALA A 245 5.85 16.81 -4.50
C ALA A 245 7.22 16.61 -5.16
N THR A 246 8.31 16.48 -4.39
CA THR A 246 9.68 16.56 -4.92
C THR A 246 10.62 15.46 -4.45
N ASP A 247 10.33 14.81 -3.33
CA ASP A 247 11.35 13.98 -2.66
C ASP A 247 11.45 12.56 -3.24
N ASN A 248 10.41 12.10 -3.93
CA ASN A 248 10.41 10.77 -4.53
C ASN A 248 11.34 10.73 -5.75
N ARG A 249 12.11 9.64 -5.86
CA ARG A 249 12.97 9.35 -7.01
C ARG A 249 12.68 7.95 -7.53
N VAL A 250 12.88 7.75 -8.83
CA VAL A 250 12.85 6.44 -9.48
C VAL A 250 14.22 5.82 -9.37
N TYR A 251 14.27 4.58 -8.92
CA TYR A 251 15.47 3.76 -8.93
C TYR A 251 15.24 2.52 -9.78
N LEU A 252 16.22 2.19 -10.62
CA LEU A 252 16.14 1.11 -11.59
C LEU A 252 17.26 0.09 -11.38
N LYS A 253 17.03 -1.13 -11.86
CA LYS A 253 18.13 -2.07 -12.08
C LYS A 253 19.08 -1.53 -13.16
N ASP A 254 20.35 -1.89 -13.06
CA ASP A 254 21.40 -1.41 -13.97
C ASP A 254 21.05 -1.61 -15.46
N GLY A 255 21.47 -0.66 -16.29
CA GLY A 255 21.22 -0.64 -17.74
C GLY A 255 19.79 -0.28 -18.17
N ASN A 256 18.87 -0.04 -17.23
CA ASN A 256 17.50 0.39 -17.55
C ASN A 256 17.34 1.91 -17.50
N ARG A 257 16.34 2.39 -18.24
CA ARG A 257 15.86 3.78 -18.22
C ARG A 257 14.35 3.79 -18.01
N PHE A 258 13.79 4.93 -17.59
CA PHE A 258 12.34 5.04 -17.39
C PHE A 258 11.73 6.20 -18.15
N GLN A 259 10.41 6.13 -18.29
CA GLN A 259 9.54 7.25 -18.66
C GLN A 259 8.32 7.26 -17.75
N LEU A 260 7.88 8.45 -17.38
CA LEU A 260 6.61 8.65 -16.67
C LEU A 260 5.61 9.28 -17.65
N ASP A 261 4.57 8.53 -17.97
CA ASP A 261 3.46 9.04 -18.78
C ASP A 261 2.32 9.49 -17.86
N THR A 262 1.72 10.63 -18.20
CA THR A 262 0.53 11.15 -17.51
C THR A 262 -0.59 11.30 -18.52
N GLN A 263 -1.64 10.50 -18.35
CA GLN A 263 -2.85 10.56 -19.17
C GLN A 263 -3.98 11.15 -18.32
N VAL A 264 -4.25 12.43 -18.52
CA VAL A 264 -5.38 13.12 -17.89
C VAL A 264 -6.66 12.67 -18.62
N PRO A 265 -7.79 12.45 -17.91
CA PRO A 265 -9.05 12.12 -18.59
C PRO A 265 -9.42 13.24 -19.55
N ASP A 266 -10.06 12.87 -20.65
CA ASP A 266 -10.72 13.87 -21.47
C ASP A 266 -11.66 14.68 -20.56
N PRO A 267 -11.69 16.03 -20.66
CA PRO A 267 -12.54 16.88 -19.81
C PRO A 267 -14.03 16.55 -19.87
N GLY A 268 -14.43 15.60 -20.73
CA GLY A 268 -15.78 15.48 -21.24
C GLY A 268 -16.10 16.72 -22.07
N THR A 269 -16.55 16.54 -23.31
CA THR A 269 -17.52 17.50 -23.80
C THR A 269 -18.67 17.50 -22.79
N PRO A 270 -19.03 18.63 -22.15
CA PRO A 270 -20.18 18.66 -21.28
C PRO A 270 -21.38 18.19 -22.09
N SER A 271 -22.01 17.09 -21.67
CA SER A 271 -23.33 16.74 -22.17
C SER A 271 -24.29 17.69 -21.47
N PRO A 272 -24.91 18.66 -22.15
CA PRO A 272 -25.96 19.44 -21.53
C PRO A 272 -27.18 18.51 -21.45
N GLY A 273 -27.51 18.08 -20.24
CA GLY A 273 -28.89 17.75 -19.95
C GLY A 273 -29.69 19.04 -20.09
N GLY A 274 -30.62 19.08 -21.03
CA GLY A 274 -31.52 20.22 -21.25
C GLY A 274 -31.54 20.68 -22.70
N ASP A 275 -32.74 21.04 -23.17
CA ASP A 275 -33.08 21.48 -24.52
C ASP A 275 -32.04 22.40 -25.15
N PHE A 276 -31.67 22.12 -26.39
CA PHE A 276 -30.85 23.01 -27.21
C PHE A 276 -31.76 23.99 -27.93
N ASP A 277 -31.63 25.26 -27.57
CA ASP A 277 -32.27 26.36 -28.27
C ASP A 277 -31.53 26.63 -29.58
N HIS A 278 -32.20 26.23 -30.66
CA HIS A 278 -32.04 26.73 -32.04
C HIS A 278 -30.96 26.10 -32.93
N VAL A 279 -31.39 25.84 -34.17
CA VAL A 279 -30.55 25.53 -35.34
C VAL A 279 -30.27 26.85 -36.06
N TYR A 280 -28.99 27.21 -36.18
CA TYR A 280 -28.53 28.39 -36.94
C TYR A 280 -28.51 28.07 -38.45
N PRO A 281 -28.93 28.95 -39.39
CA PRO A 281 -29.08 30.40 -39.29
C PRO A 281 -30.54 30.90 -39.54
N ALA A 282 -31.54 30.39 -38.82
CA ALA A 282 -32.89 30.94 -38.89
C ALA A 282 -33.22 31.76 -37.63
N GLY A 283 -32.91 33.06 -37.68
CA GLY A 283 -33.25 34.04 -36.63
C GLY A 283 -32.05 34.44 -35.77
N ILE A 284 -31.57 35.68 -35.94
CA ILE A 284 -30.51 36.27 -35.11
C ILE A 284 -31.12 36.63 -33.76
N GLY A 285 -31.12 35.67 -32.82
CA GLY A 285 -31.34 35.95 -31.41
C GLY A 285 -30.10 36.60 -30.76
N SER A 286 -30.28 37.21 -29.60
CA SER A 286 -29.17 37.57 -28.72
C SER A 286 -28.51 36.29 -28.16
N TYR A 287 -27.19 36.29 -28.00
CA TYR A 287 -26.47 35.19 -27.37
C TYR A 287 -25.64 35.69 -26.19
N VAL A 288 -25.40 34.81 -25.23
CA VAL A 288 -24.50 35.06 -24.09
C VAL A 288 -23.21 34.27 -24.31
N PRO A 289 -22.04 34.92 -24.44
CA PRO A 289 -20.76 34.24 -24.64
C PRO A 289 -20.51 33.18 -23.57
N GLY A 290 -20.12 31.98 -23.98
CA GLY A 290 -19.83 30.86 -23.08
C GLY A 290 -21.05 30.17 -22.45
N GLN A 291 -22.28 30.69 -22.65
CA GLN A 291 -23.52 30.06 -22.17
C GLN A 291 -24.40 29.57 -23.31
N THR A 292 -24.48 30.31 -24.42
CA THR A 292 -25.25 29.87 -25.58
C THR A 292 -24.50 28.77 -26.33
N VAL A 293 -25.17 27.63 -26.52
CA VAL A 293 -24.67 26.47 -27.27
C VAL A 293 -25.56 26.24 -28.48
N VAL A 294 -24.96 26.16 -29.67
CA VAL A 294 -25.66 25.91 -30.93
C VAL A 294 -25.27 24.55 -31.49
N LYS A 295 -26.21 23.87 -32.14
CA LYS A 295 -25.93 22.63 -32.87
C LYS A 295 -25.61 22.93 -34.33
N GLY A 296 -24.40 22.59 -34.75
CA GLY A 296 -23.97 22.69 -36.14
C GLY A 296 -24.66 21.65 -37.02
N SER A 297 -24.67 21.92 -38.33
CA SER A 297 -25.18 20.98 -39.35
C SER A 297 -24.38 19.68 -39.44
N ASP A 298 -23.17 19.67 -38.89
CA ASP A 298 -22.32 18.48 -38.69
C ASP A 298 -22.69 17.65 -37.46
N GLY A 299 -23.77 18.03 -36.76
CA GLY A 299 -24.25 17.36 -35.56
C GLY A 299 -23.45 17.68 -34.28
N LYS A 300 -22.41 18.51 -34.38
CA LYS A 300 -21.59 18.92 -33.22
C LYS A 300 -22.20 20.11 -32.51
N LEU A 301 -21.86 20.29 -31.24
CA LEU A 301 -22.26 21.43 -30.43
C LEU A 301 -21.13 22.46 -30.35
N TYR A 302 -21.48 23.73 -30.51
CA TYR A 302 -20.55 24.85 -30.50
C TYR A 302 -21.00 25.87 -29.46
N ALA A 303 -20.10 26.27 -28.55
CA ALA A 303 -20.35 27.38 -27.66
C ALA A 303 -20.03 28.70 -28.38
N CYS A 304 -20.96 29.66 -28.32
CA CYS A 304 -20.74 30.99 -28.88
C CYS A 304 -19.60 31.68 -28.11
N ARG A 305 -18.60 32.17 -28.84
CA ARG A 305 -17.50 32.99 -28.29
C ARG A 305 -17.95 34.45 -28.19
N PRO A 306 -17.29 35.27 -27.34
CA PRO A 306 -17.47 36.72 -27.39
C PRO A 306 -17.23 37.23 -28.83
N PHE A 307 -18.04 38.18 -29.28
CA PHE A 307 -17.83 38.84 -30.57
C PHE A 307 -16.41 39.45 -30.57
N PRO A 308 -15.59 39.20 -31.61
CA PRO A 308 -14.24 39.76 -31.64
C PRO A 308 -14.29 41.29 -31.79
N GLU A 309 -13.38 41.99 -31.11
CA GLU A 309 -12.83 43.27 -31.60
C GLU A 309 -11.96 43.03 -32.83
#